data_AF-A0A6G3XR11-F1
#
_entry.id   AF-A0A6G3XR11-F1
#
_cell.length_a   1.000
_cell.length_b   1.000
_cell.length_c   1.000
_cell.angle_alpha   90.00
_cell.angle_beta   90.00
_cell.angle_gamma   90.00
#
_symmetry.space_group_name_H-M   'P 1'
#
loop_
_entity.id
_entity.type
_entity.pdbx_description
1 polymer ?
#
loop_
_entity_poly.entity_id
_entity_poly.type
_entity_poly.pdbx_seq_one_letter_code
_entity_poly.pdbx_strand_id
1 'polypeptide(L)' 'RDSDVRTVADLRGKRVGVGQEGSGVRLVADRLLAAAGLDPADDVTPVPVGIDTMPVRLTQGRLDAFFWSGGL' A
#
# COMPACT_ATOMS: atom_id res chain seq x y z
N ARG A 1 -19.40 0.11 0.03
CA ARG A 1 -18.82 1.18 0.86
C ARG A 1 -17.95 2.01 -0.05
N ASP A 2 -18.16 3.32 -0.10
CA ASP A 2 -17.20 4.22 -0.73
C ASP A 2 -15.89 4.22 0.07
N SER A 3 -14.77 4.33 -0.65
CA SER A 3 -13.44 4.49 -0.05
C SER A 3 -13.16 5.98 0.18
N ASP A 4 -12.60 6.30 1.35
CA ASP A 4 -12.09 7.63 1.66
C ASP A 4 -10.74 7.91 0.95
N VAL A 5 -10.08 6.87 0.43
CA VAL A 5 -8.87 6.99 -0.39
C VAL A 5 -9.30 7.14 -1.84
N ARG A 6 -9.07 8.32 -2.43
CA ARG A 6 -9.38 8.65 -3.83
C ARG A 6 -8.11 8.89 -4.66
N THR A 7 -7.03 9.29 -4.00
CA THR A 7 -5.72 9.55 -4.57
C THR A 7 -4.64 8.86 -3.74
N VAL A 8 -3.43 8.72 -4.30
CA VAL A 8 -2.29 8.16 -3.56
C VAL A 8 -1.90 9.07 -2.37
N ALA A 9 -2.09 10.38 -2.49
CA ALA A 9 -1.81 11.33 -1.41
C ALA A 9 -2.69 11.09 -0.15
N ASP A 10 -3.90 10.55 -0.34
CA ASP A 10 -4.83 10.22 0.77
C ASP A 10 -4.35 9.04 1.63
N LEU A 11 -3.28 8.37 1.21
CA LEU A 11 -2.63 7.30 1.98
C LEU A 11 -1.82 7.84 3.16
N ARG A 12 -1.62 9.15 3.27
CA ARG A 12 -0.92 9.77 4.39
C ARG A 12 -1.56 9.34 5.73
N GLY A 13 -0.74 8.78 6.62
CA GLY A 13 -1.15 8.26 7.93
C GLY A 13 -1.95 6.95 7.89
N LYS A 14 -2.05 6.27 6.73
CA LYS A 14 -2.77 5.01 6.57
C LYS A 14 -1.84 3.79 6.65
N ARG A 15 -2.42 2.64 6.98
CA ARG A 15 -1.74 1.33 6.95
C ARG A 15 -1.82 0.75 5.55
N VAL A 16 -0.69 0.71 4.87
CA VAL A 16 -0.62 0.36 3.45
C VAL A 16 0.19 -0.92 3.27
N GLY A 17 -0.40 -1.93 2.64
CA GLY A 17 0.34 -3.12 2.21
C GLY A 17 1.27 -2.77 1.06
N VAL A 18 2.58 -2.85 1.27
CA VAL A 18 3.60 -2.40 0.30
C VAL A 18 4.37 -3.56 -0.35
N GLY A 19 3.95 -4.80 -0.14
CA GLY A 19 4.68 -5.98 -0.60
C GLY A 19 5.82 -6.35 0.35
N GLN A 20 6.34 -7.56 0.19
CA GLN A 20 7.53 -8.01 0.93
C GLN A 20 8.76 -7.18 0.56
N GLU A 21 9.72 -7.06 1.47
CA GLU A 21 11.01 -6.43 1.17
C GLU A 21 11.69 -7.11 -0.03
N GLY A 22 12.34 -6.31 -0.88
CA GLY A 22 12.99 -6.80 -2.10
C GLY A 22 12.04 -7.23 -3.23
N SER A 23 10.72 -7.19 -3.05
CA SER A 23 9.75 -7.55 -4.09
C SER A 23 9.54 -6.43 -5.12
N GLY A 24 9.11 -6.80 -6.33
CA GLY A 24 8.70 -5.82 -7.35
C GLY A 24 7.54 -4.94 -6.90
N VAL A 25 6.64 -5.45 -6.06
CA VAL A 25 5.56 -4.67 -5.45
C VAL A 25 6.11 -3.55 -4.58
N ARG A 26 7.12 -3.85 -3.74
CA ARG A 26 7.76 -2.84 -2.89
C ARG A 26 8.37 -1.72 -3.69
N LEU A 27 9.09 -2.08 -4.76
CA LEU A 27 9.69 -1.11 -5.66
C LEU A 27 8.67 -0.19 -6.33
N VAL A 28 7.52 -0.74 -6.76
CA VAL A 28 6.44 0.03 -7.36
C VAL A 28 5.72 0.89 -6.33
N ALA A 29 5.45 0.35 -5.14
CA ALA A 29 4.80 1.06 -4.05
C ALA A 29 5.60 2.31 -3.63
N ASP A 30 6.90 2.15 -3.39
CA ASP A 30 7.77 3.26 -2.98
C ASP A 30 7.82 4.36 -4.04
N ARG A 31 7.85 4.01 -5.33
CA ARG A 31 7.84 4.97 -6.43
C ARG A 31 6.52 5.72 -6.56
N LEU A 32 5.39 5.04 -6.39
CA LEU A 32 4.08 5.67 -6.46
C LEU A 32 3.85 6.63 -5.28
N LEU A 33 4.28 6.23 -4.07
CA LEU A 33 4.24 7.08 -2.89
C LEU A 33 5.11 8.33 -3.07
N ALA A 34 6.37 8.15 -3.51
CA ALA A 34 7.27 9.27 -3.77
C ALA A 34 6.73 10.22 -4.86
N ALA A 35 6.17 9.67 -5.95
CA ALA A 35 5.55 10.47 -7.01
C ALA A 35 4.31 11.25 -6.54
N ALA A 36 3.64 10.77 -5.49
CA ALA A 36 2.54 11.46 -4.82
C ALA A 36 3.01 12.45 -3.74
N GLY A 37 4.33 12.63 -3.55
CA GLY A 37 4.90 13.50 -2.52
C GLY A 37 4.77 12.93 -1.11
N LEU A 38 4.69 11.60 -0.97
CA LEU A 38 4.69 10.90 0.31
C LEU A 38 6.02 10.20 0.55
N ASP A 39 6.55 10.33 1.76
CA ASP A 39 7.64 9.49 2.25
C ASP A 39 7.11 8.08 2.57
N PRO A 40 7.60 7.00 1.93
CA PRO A 40 7.13 5.63 2.18
C PRO A 40 7.42 5.10 3.59
N ALA A 41 8.37 5.70 4.31
CA ALA A 41 8.74 5.33 5.66
C ALA A 41 8.01 6.17 6.71
N ASP A 42 7.84 7.47 6.46
CA ASP A 42 7.36 8.42 7.47
C ASP A 42 5.92 8.87 7.27
N ASP A 43 5.44 8.94 6.02
CA ASP A 43 4.09 9.45 5.72
C ASP A 43 3.03 8.36 5.71
N VAL A 44 3.42 7.09 5.67
CA VAL A 44 2.49 5.95 5.72
C VAL A 44 2.96 4.94 6.77
N THR A 45 2.09 4.01 7.16
CA THR A 45 2.50 2.83 7.93
C THR A 45 2.68 1.66 6.96
N PRO A 46 3.90 1.41 6.45
CA PRO A 46 4.15 0.34 5.50
C PRO A 46 3.99 -1.02 6.19
N VAL A 47 3.16 -1.89 5.61
CA VAL A 47 2.99 -3.27 6.07
C VAL A 47 3.64 -4.20 5.04
N PRO A 48 4.81 -4.79 5.34
CA PRO A 48 5.44 -5.75 4.46
C PRO A 48 4.68 -7.09 4.53
N VAL A 49 3.84 -7.33 3.53
CA VAL A 49 2.95 -8.51 3.46
C VAL A 49 2.91 -9.02 2.02
N GLY A 50 2.67 -10.33 1.84
CA GLY A 50 2.55 -10.94 0.51
C GLY A 50 1.23 -10.56 -0.17
N ILE A 51 1.23 -10.60 -1.51
CA ILE A 51 0.05 -10.31 -2.34
C ILE A 51 -1.14 -11.22 -1.98
N ASP A 52 -0.87 -12.48 -1.65
CA ASP A 52 -1.84 -13.51 -1.27
C ASP A 52 -2.63 -13.16 0.00
N THR A 53 -2.04 -12.37 0.90
CA THR A 53 -2.60 -12.06 2.22
C THR A 53 -3.16 -10.65 2.33
N MET A 54 -2.80 -9.73 1.44
CA MET A 54 -3.30 -8.36 1.42
C MET A 54 -4.83 -8.25 1.32
N PRO A 55 -5.54 -8.96 0.40
CA PRO A 55 -6.99 -8.82 0.27
C PRO A 55 -7.73 -9.22 1.55
N VAL A 56 -7.30 -10.30 2.19
CA VAL A 56 -7.87 -10.76 3.47
C VAL A 56 -7.62 -9.74 4.58
N ARG A 57 -6.43 -9.13 4.64
CA ARG A 57 -6.13 -8.12 5.66
C ARG A 57 -6.91 -6.81 5.43
N LEU A 58 -7.17 -6.44 4.18
CA LEU A 58 -8.02 -5.30 3.84
C LEU A 58 -9.46 -5.55 4.31
N THR A 59 -10.04 -6.73 4.02
CA THR A 59 -11.42 -7.05 4.45
C THR A 59 -11.56 -7.16 5.97
N GLN A 60 -10.49 -7.53 6.67
CA GLN A 60 -10.40 -7.56 8.13
C GLN A 60 -10.17 -6.18 8.77
N GLY A 61 -10.01 -5.10 7.99
CA GLY A 61 -9.70 -3.77 8.52
C GLY A 61 -8.31 -3.64 9.14
N ARG A 62 -7.40 -4.58 8.80
CA ARG A 62 -5.99 -4.56 9.22
C ARG A 62 -5.12 -3.72 8.28
N LEU A 63 -5.60 -3.48 7.06
CA LEU A 63 -5.05 -2.54 6.09
C LEU A 63 -6.12 -1.54 5.71
N ASP A 64 -5.68 -0.36 5.31
CA ASP A 64 -6.54 0.69 4.76
C ASP A 64 -6.40 0.74 3.22
N ALA A 65 -5.24 0.34 2.70
CA ALA A 65 -4.98 0.14 1.26
C ALA A 65 -3.85 -0.88 1.04
N PHE A 66 -3.64 -1.32 -0.19
CA PHE A 66 -2.45 -2.09 -0.57
C PHE A 66 -2.06 -1.86 -2.03
N PHE A 67 -0.77 -2.05 -2.32
CA PHE A 67 -0.23 -2.07 -3.67
C PHE A 67 -0.14 -3.50 -4.18
N TRP A 68 -0.47 -3.68 -5.46
CA TRP A 68 -0.36 -4.95 -6.16
C TRP A 68 0.25 -4.73 -7.53
N SER A 69 1.12 -5.65 -7.94
CA SER A 69 1.73 -5.68 -9.26
C SER A 69 1.79 -7.14 -9.73
N GLY A 70 1.06 -7.46 -10.80
CA GLY A 70 0.95 -8.79 -11.39
C GLY A 70 0.25 -8.74 -12.75
N GLY A 71 0.43 -9.78 -13.56
CA GLY A 71 -0.32 -9.97 -14.82
C GLY A 71 -1.64 -10.70 -14.55
N LEU A 72 -2.70 -10.31 -15.30
CA LEU A 72 -4.03 -10.94 -15.27
C LEU A 72 -4.02 -12.33 -15.91
#